data_AF-A0A2M8NJJ7-F1
#
_entry.id   AF-A0A2M8NJJ7-F1
#
_cell.length_a   1.000
_cell.length_b   1.000
_cell.length_c   1.000
_cell.angle_alpha   90.00
_cell.angle_beta   90.00
_cell.angle_gamma   90.00
#
_symmetry.space_group_name_H-M   'P 1'
#
loop_
_entity.id
_entity.type
_entity.pdbx_description
1 polymer ?
#
loop_
_entity_poly.entity_id
_entity_poly.type
_entity_poly.pdbx_seq_one_letter_code
_entity_poly.pdbx_strand_id
1 'polypeptide(L)'
;MTVHPISQHPWEATLLTWAQHAQETTIPAHYVQADRVALDAAYRCCAQITRAASKTFYLASGLLPYEKRRAARALYAFCRVTDNIVDESESPDPFETRAALERWRQLSLDPHPVVGGGGVWSVVALAWSDARCRFAVPTGYAEQLIDGVARDLEK
;
A
#
# COMPACT_ATOMS: atom_id res chain seq x y z
N MET A 1 -1.92 0.25 45.42
CA MET A 1 -1.04 -0.01 44.26
C MET A 1 -1.06 1.23 43.38
N THR A 2 -0.04 2.07 43.48
CA THR A 2 0.16 3.24 42.62
C THR A 2 0.60 2.74 41.24
N VAL A 3 -0.27 2.85 40.24
CA VAL A 3 0.09 2.62 38.85
C VAL A 3 0.99 3.77 38.43
N HIS A 4 2.29 3.51 38.30
CA HIS A 4 3.19 4.49 37.70
C HIS A 4 2.78 4.67 36.23
N PRO A 5 2.57 5.92 35.76
CA PRO A 5 2.28 6.15 34.35
C PRO A 5 3.48 5.66 33.54
N ILE A 6 3.24 4.79 32.55
CA ILE A 6 4.24 4.41 31.57
C ILE A 6 4.67 5.71 30.89
N SER A 7 5.93 6.10 31.07
CA SER A 7 6.49 7.25 30.36
C SER A 7 6.48 6.93 28.87
N GLN A 8 5.50 7.44 28.12
CA GLN A 8 5.49 7.28 26.67
C GLN A 8 6.74 7.95 26.11
N HIS A 9 7.57 7.17 25.43
CA HIS A 9 8.79 7.70 24.85
C HIS A 9 8.42 8.71 23.74
N PRO A 10 9.24 9.75 23.47
CA PRO A 10 8.92 10.77 22.46
C PRO A 10 8.61 10.21 21.05
N TRP A 11 9.21 9.06 20.70
CA TRP A 11 8.93 8.38 19.44
C TRP A 11 7.52 7.75 19.40
N GLU A 12 7.03 7.25 20.54
CA GLU A 12 5.71 6.62 20.65
C GLU A 12 4.61 7.67 20.46
N ALA A 13 4.75 8.84 21.10
CA ALA A 13 3.84 9.96 20.93
C ALA A 13 3.78 10.44 19.46
N THR A 14 4.94 10.47 18.79
CA THR A 14 5.02 10.80 17.36
C THR A 14 4.27 9.78 16.50
N LEU A 15 4.46 8.47 16.74
CA LEU A 15 3.77 7.43 16.00
C LEU A 15 2.26 7.44 16.23
N LEU A 16 1.81 7.68 17.48
CA LEU A 16 0.39 7.82 17.80
C LEU A 16 -0.23 9.02 17.09
N THR A 17 0.49 10.15 17.06
CA THR A 17 0.05 11.36 16.33
C THR A 17 -0.09 11.08 14.84
N TRP A 18 0.88 10.40 14.21
CA TRP A 18 0.77 10.02 12.80
C TRP A 18 -0.37 9.04 12.53
N ALA A 19 -0.57 8.06 13.42
CA ALA A 19 -1.67 7.11 13.30
C ALA A 19 -3.03 7.81 13.38
N GLN A 20 -3.20 8.76 14.31
CA GLN A 20 -4.40 9.59 14.42
C GLN A 20 -4.62 10.45 13.18
N HIS A 21 -3.58 11.14 12.71
CA HIS A 21 -3.66 11.95 11.50
C HIS A 21 -4.04 11.12 10.27
N ALA A 22 -3.47 9.92 10.12
CA ALA A 22 -3.84 9.01 9.04
C ALA A 22 -5.32 8.59 9.12
N GLN A 23 -5.87 8.38 10.32
CA GLN A 23 -7.29 8.04 10.50
C GLN A 23 -8.23 9.18 10.08
N GLU A 24 -7.78 10.43 10.20
CA GLU A 24 -8.54 11.61 9.79
C GLU A 24 -8.56 11.83 8.27
N THR A 25 -7.68 11.14 7.54
CA THR A 25 -7.65 11.26 6.07
C THR A 25 -8.86 10.62 5.40
N THR A 26 -9.08 11.01 4.14
CA THR A 26 -10.17 10.51 3.32
C THR A 26 -10.18 8.99 3.26
N ILE A 27 -11.27 8.41 3.76
CA ILE A 27 -11.66 7.04 3.48
C ILE A 27 -12.18 7.02 2.03
N PRO A 28 -11.72 6.10 1.18
CA PRO A 28 -12.22 5.99 -0.18
C PRO A 28 -13.74 5.73 -0.19
N ALA A 29 -14.51 6.77 -0.51
CA ALA A 29 -15.95 6.82 -0.28
C ALA A 29 -16.79 6.18 -1.40
N HIS A 30 -16.17 5.68 -2.47
CA HIS A 30 -16.86 5.12 -3.63
C HIS A 30 -16.26 3.77 -4.03
N TYR A 31 -17.14 2.81 -4.34
CA TYR A 31 -16.73 1.56 -4.97
C TYR A 31 -15.92 1.85 -6.23
N VAL A 32 -14.82 1.14 -6.42
CA VAL A 32 -14.07 1.16 -7.66
C VAL A 32 -15.01 0.76 -8.79
N GLN A 33 -15.27 1.66 -9.73
CA GLN A 33 -16.05 1.38 -10.93
C GLN A 33 -15.21 0.59 -11.93
N ALA A 34 -14.86 -0.64 -11.57
CA ALA A 34 -14.14 -1.55 -12.44
C ALA A 34 -14.97 -2.81 -12.70
N ASP A 35 -14.82 -3.33 -13.92
CA ASP A 35 -15.41 -4.61 -14.28
C ASP A 35 -14.88 -5.73 -13.36
N ARG A 36 -15.77 -6.65 -12.96
CA ARG A 36 -15.44 -7.74 -12.03
C ARG A 36 -14.31 -8.62 -12.55
N VAL A 37 -14.26 -8.84 -13.87
CA VAL A 37 -13.19 -9.65 -14.49
C VAL A 37 -11.83 -8.97 -14.31
N ALA A 38 -11.78 -7.64 -14.52
CA ALA A 38 -10.56 -6.86 -14.30
C ALA A 38 -10.13 -6.88 -12.83
N LEU A 39 -11.06 -6.70 -11.89
CA LEU A 39 -10.78 -6.80 -10.45
C LEU A 39 -10.26 -8.18 -10.06
N ASP A 40 -10.88 -9.25 -10.53
CA ASP A 40 -10.42 -10.61 -10.25
C ASP A 40 -9.03 -10.89 -10.84
N ALA A 41 -8.74 -10.38 -12.04
CA ALA A 41 -7.41 -10.46 -12.62
C ALA A 41 -6.38 -9.68 -11.77
N ALA A 42 -6.75 -8.49 -11.30
CA ALA A 42 -5.89 -7.67 -10.46
C ALA A 42 -5.53 -8.34 -9.14
N TYR A 43 -6.51 -8.88 -8.42
CA TYR A 43 -6.25 -9.62 -7.18
C TYR A 43 -5.44 -10.91 -7.41
N ARG A 44 -5.63 -11.61 -8.54
CA ARG A 44 -4.77 -12.75 -8.90
C ARG A 44 -3.33 -12.32 -9.14
N CYS A 45 -3.11 -11.20 -9.81
CA CYS A 45 -1.78 -10.62 -10.01
C CYS A 45 -1.12 -10.28 -8.66
N CYS A 46 -1.82 -9.59 -7.76
CA CYS A 46 -1.32 -9.30 -6.41
C CYS A 46 -0.97 -10.58 -5.63
N ALA A 47 -1.77 -11.63 -5.75
CA ALA A 47 -1.49 -12.92 -5.12
C ALA A 47 -0.23 -13.59 -5.69
N GLN A 48 0.04 -13.46 -6.99
CA GLN A 48 1.26 -13.97 -7.63
C GLN A 48 2.50 -13.19 -7.18
N ILE A 49 2.43 -11.85 -7.17
CA ILE A 49 3.49 -10.97 -6.65
C ILE A 49 3.81 -11.35 -5.20
N THR A 50 2.77 -11.44 -4.36
CA THR A 50 2.93 -11.83 -2.94
C THR A 50 3.59 -13.20 -2.80
N ARG A 51 3.16 -14.19 -3.59
CA ARG A 51 3.73 -15.56 -3.55
C ARG A 51 5.20 -15.59 -3.95
N ALA A 52 5.57 -14.81 -4.96
CA ALA A 52 6.93 -14.71 -5.46
C ALA A 52 7.85 -14.00 -4.44
N ALA A 53 7.36 -12.91 -3.84
CA ALA A 53 8.11 -12.09 -2.91
C ALA A 53 8.22 -12.68 -1.49
N SER A 54 7.19 -13.37 -0.98
CA SER A 54 7.23 -13.96 0.37
C SER A 54 6.35 -15.20 0.50
N LYS A 55 6.99 -16.37 0.57
CA LYS A 55 6.32 -17.66 0.82
C LYS A 55 5.61 -17.67 2.17
N THR A 56 6.25 -17.15 3.22
CA THR A 56 5.70 -17.14 4.58
C THR A 56 4.43 -16.29 4.67
N PHE A 57 4.46 -15.06 4.15
CA PHE A 57 3.29 -14.19 4.15
C PHE A 57 2.17 -14.76 3.26
N TYR A 58 2.52 -15.34 2.11
CA TYR A 58 1.54 -15.97 1.22
C TYR A 58 0.80 -17.12 1.90
N LEU A 59 1.51 -17.96 2.66
CA LEU A 59 0.93 -19.06 3.44
C LEU A 59 0.08 -18.52 4.60
N ALA A 60 0.62 -17.57 5.39
CA ALA A 60 -0.09 -17.00 6.54
C ALA A 60 -1.38 -16.28 6.14
N SER A 61 -1.33 -15.43 5.11
CA SER A 61 -2.52 -14.77 4.55
C SER A 61 -3.54 -15.77 3.99
N GLY A 62 -3.09 -17.00 3.65
CA GLY A 62 -3.94 -18.10 3.21
C GLY A 62 -4.99 -18.52 4.23
N LEU A 63 -4.74 -18.29 5.53
CA LEU A 63 -5.62 -18.62 6.65
C LEU A 63 -6.77 -17.61 6.84
N LEU A 64 -6.70 -16.45 6.19
CA LEU A 64 -7.75 -15.44 6.28
C LEU A 64 -8.98 -15.82 5.44
N PRO A 65 -10.18 -15.35 5.80
CA PRO A 65 -11.37 -15.44 4.94
C PRO A 65 -11.09 -14.88 3.55
N TYR A 66 -11.78 -15.41 2.54
CA TYR A 66 -11.50 -15.17 1.12
C TYR A 66 -11.23 -13.70 0.76
N GLU A 67 -12.12 -12.79 1.17
CA GLU A 67 -12.01 -11.36 0.85
C GLU A 67 -10.86 -10.66 1.59
N LYS A 68 -10.68 -10.96 2.88
CA LYS A 68 -9.56 -10.41 3.68
C LYS A 68 -8.21 -10.91 3.16
N ARG A 69 -8.14 -12.18 2.74
CA ARG A 69 -6.94 -12.74 2.11
C ARG A 69 -6.58 -12.00 0.83
N ARG A 70 -7.56 -11.72 -0.03
CA ARG A 70 -7.35 -10.97 -1.28
C ARG A 70 -6.85 -9.56 -0.98
N ALA A 71 -7.49 -8.85 -0.07
CA ALA A 71 -7.08 -7.51 0.35
C ALA A 71 -5.68 -7.48 0.98
N ALA A 72 -5.36 -8.43 1.87
CA ALA A 72 -4.03 -8.51 2.48
C ALA A 72 -2.91 -8.75 1.44
N ARG A 73 -3.19 -9.54 0.40
CA ARG A 73 -2.24 -9.77 -0.70
C ARG A 73 -2.13 -8.55 -1.64
N ALA A 74 -3.21 -7.78 -1.81
CA ALA A 74 -3.17 -6.51 -2.53
C ALA A 74 -2.34 -5.46 -1.77
N LEU A 75 -2.54 -5.34 -0.45
CA LEU A 75 -1.71 -4.52 0.44
C LEU A 75 -0.24 -4.91 0.34
N TYR A 76 0.07 -6.20 0.44
CA TYR A 76 1.45 -6.67 0.33
C TYR A 76 2.06 -6.33 -1.04
N ALA A 77 1.32 -6.53 -2.13
CA ALA A 77 1.79 -6.17 -3.46
C ALA A 77 2.01 -4.65 -3.60
N PHE A 78 1.17 -3.81 -2.99
CA PHE A 78 1.39 -2.36 -2.91
C PHE A 78 2.71 -2.02 -2.21
N CYS A 79 2.96 -2.59 -1.03
CA CYS A 79 4.22 -2.39 -0.30
C CYS A 79 5.40 -2.82 -1.18
N ARG A 80 5.34 -4.01 -1.78
CA ARG A 80 6.44 -4.55 -2.59
C ARG A 80 6.73 -3.72 -3.83
N VAL A 81 5.72 -3.17 -4.51
CA VAL A 81 5.95 -2.23 -5.63
C VAL A 81 6.67 -0.99 -5.13
N THR A 82 6.28 -0.47 -3.96
CA THR A 82 6.92 0.71 -3.35
C THR A 82 8.39 0.43 -3.03
N ASP A 83 8.69 -0.70 -2.39
CA ASP A 83 10.06 -1.11 -2.06
C ASP A 83 10.90 -1.29 -3.34
N ASN A 84 10.36 -1.99 -4.35
CA ASN A 84 11.06 -2.23 -5.61
C ASN A 84 11.44 -0.95 -6.35
N ILE A 85 10.63 0.11 -6.26
CA ILE A 85 10.96 1.39 -6.88
C ILE A 85 12.25 1.96 -6.27
N VAL A 86 12.49 1.75 -4.98
CA VAL A 86 13.67 2.29 -4.28
C VAL A 86 14.85 1.31 -4.28
N ASP A 87 14.60 0.02 -4.06
CA ASP A 87 15.65 -0.99 -3.92
C ASP A 87 16.16 -1.54 -5.26
N GLU A 88 15.27 -1.64 -6.26
CA GLU A 88 15.52 -2.30 -7.54
C GLU A 88 15.47 -1.31 -8.71
N SER A 89 15.66 0.00 -8.44
CA SER A 89 15.71 1.00 -9.50
C SER A 89 16.80 0.65 -10.52
N GLU A 90 16.39 0.39 -11.77
CA GLU A 90 17.32 0.12 -12.88
C GLU A 90 18.18 1.35 -13.20
N SER A 91 17.76 2.54 -12.74
CA SER A 91 18.48 3.78 -12.92
C SER A 91 19.29 4.13 -11.69
N PRO A 92 20.61 4.40 -11.84
CA PRO A 92 21.40 4.95 -10.75
C PRO A 92 21.07 6.43 -10.45
N ASP A 93 20.17 7.07 -11.22
CA ASP A 93 19.76 8.45 -11.01
C ASP A 93 18.66 8.57 -9.94
N PRO A 94 18.93 9.23 -8.79
CA PRO A 94 17.91 9.49 -7.76
C PRO A 94 16.72 10.31 -8.26
N PHE A 95 16.90 11.13 -9.31
CA PHE A 95 15.81 11.91 -9.90
C PHE A 95 14.79 11.01 -10.60
N GLU A 96 15.23 10.02 -11.37
CA GLU A 96 14.35 9.08 -12.05
C GLU A 96 13.60 8.19 -11.05
N THR A 97 14.29 7.74 -10.00
CA THR A 97 13.70 6.98 -8.89
C THR A 97 12.60 7.78 -8.18
N ARG A 98 12.87 9.07 -7.87
CA ARG A 98 11.87 9.97 -7.28
C ARG A 98 10.67 10.20 -8.21
N ALA A 99 10.92 10.39 -9.50
CA ALA A 99 9.85 10.53 -10.49
C ALA A 99 9.01 9.26 -10.62
N ALA A 100 9.62 8.08 -10.52
CA ALA A 100 8.93 6.79 -10.51
C ALA A 100 8.06 6.63 -9.26
N LEU A 101 8.58 6.97 -8.08
CA LEU A 101 7.86 6.94 -6.82
C LEU A 101 6.67 7.91 -6.83
N GLU A 102 6.82 9.09 -7.43
CA GLU A 102 5.70 10.04 -7.56
C GLU A 102 4.62 9.54 -8.52
N ARG A 103 4.99 8.93 -9.66
CA ARG A 103 4.01 8.26 -10.54
C ARG A 103 3.26 7.15 -9.80
N TRP A 104 3.96 6.38 -8.98
CA TRP A 104 3.36 5.34 -8.16
C TRP A 104 2.45 5.90 -7.07
N ARG A 105 2.83 7.02 -6.42
CA ARG A 105 1.97 7.74 -5.48
C ARG A 105 0.64 8.12 -6.13
N GLN A 106 0.69 8.80 -7.26
CA GLN A 106 -0.54 9.24 -7.95
C GLN A 106 -1.43 8.04 -8.30
N LEU A 107 -0.85 6.98 -8.85
CA LEU A 107 -1.60 5.80 -9.29
C LEU A 107 -2.17 4.97 -8.13
N SER A 108 -1.39 4.75 -7.07
CA SER A 108 -1.77 3.87 -5.95
C SER A 108 -2.76 4.53 -4.98
N LEU A 109 -2.76 5.86 -4.91
CA LEU A 109 -3.70 6.63 -4.09
C LEU A 109 -5.00 6.97 -4.83
N ASP A 110 -5.00 6.93 -6.17
CA ASP A 110 -6.20 7.13 -7.00
C ASP A 110 -7.37 6.21 -6.54
N PRO A 111 -8.57 6.75 -6.27
CA PRO A 111 -9.75 5.94 -5.98
C PRO A 111 -10.24 5.15 -7.20
N HIS A 112 -9.92 5.58 -8.43
CA HIS A 112 -10.39 4.99 -9.68
C HIS A 112 -9.26 4.79 -10.70
N PRO A 113 -8.23 3.99 -10.36
CA PRO A 113 -7.08 3.79 -11.23
C PRO A 113 -7.49 3.07 -12.52
N VAL A 114 -7.07 3.63 -13.66
CA VAL A 114 -7.35 3.06 -14.98
C VAL A 114 -6.28 2.02 -15.34
N VAL A 115 -6.72 0.80 -15.66
CA VAL A 115 -5.84 -0.27 -16.14
C VAL A 115 -5.45 0.02 -17.60
N GLY A 116 -4.15 0.05 -17.89
CA GLY A 116 -3.62 0.18 -19.25
C GLY A 116 -2.44 1.15 -19.38
N GLY A 117 -2.44 2.25 -18.61
CA GLY A 117 -1.39 3.28 -18.69
C GLY A 117 -0.11 3.01 -17.90
N GLY A 118 -0.05 1.94 -17.10
CA GLY A 118 1.03 1.69 -16.13
C GLY A 118 1.38 0.22 -15.91
N GLY A 119 1.04 -0.66 -16.86
CA GLY A 119 1.36 -2.09 -16.78
C GLY A 119 0.92 -2.74 -15.46
N VAL A 120 1.81 -3.51 -14.85
CA VAL A 120 1.55 -4.22 -13.58
C VAL A 120 1.22 -3.26 -12.42
N TRP A 121 1.74 -2.04 -12.42
CA TRP A 121 1.44 -1.05 -11.37
C TRP A 121 -0.04 -0.66 -11.40
N SER A 122 -0.60 -0.43 -12.58
CA SER A 122 -2.03 -0.09 -12.70
C SER A 122 -2.94 -1.23 -12.24
N VAL A 123 -2.49 -2.47 -12.45
CA VAL A 123 -3.19 -3.67 -11.99
C VAL A 123 -3.13 -3.80 -10.46
N VAL A 124 -1.97 -3.56 -9.85
CA VAL A 124 -1.83 -3.58 -8.37
C VAL A 124 -2.63 -2.44 -7.74
N ALA A 125 -2.55 -1.23 -8.30
CA ALA A 125 -3.31 -0.08 -7.85
C ALA A 125 -4.82 -0.33 -7.88
N LEU A 126 -5.32 -0.99 -8.92
CA LEU A 126 -6.74 -1.37 -9.01
C LEU A 126 -7.18 -2.26 -7.84
N ALA A 127 -6.46 -3.35 -7.57
CA ALA A 127 -6.79 -4.24 -6.46
C ALA A 127 -6.62 -3.55 -5.09
N TRP A 128 -5.60 -2.69 -4.97
CA TRP A 128 -5.35 -1.94 -3.74
C TRP A 128 -6.44 -0.91 -3.47
N SER A 129 -6.87 -0.16 -4.48
CA SER A 129 -7.99 0.78 -4.35
C SER A 129 -9.26 0.08 -3.89
N ASP A 130 -9.64 -1.05 -4.53
CA ASP A 130 -10.80 -1.84 -4.11
C ASP A 130 -10.69 -2.33 -2.66
N ALA A 131 -9.50 -2.84 -2.27
CA ALA A 131 -9.25 -3.26 -0.90
C ALA A 131 -9.40 -2.11 0.11
N ARG A 132 -8.88 -0.92 -0.20
CA ARG A 132 -9.02 0.27 0.66
C ARG A 132 -10.49 0.67 0.80
N CYS A 133 -11.25 0.76 -0.29
CA CYS A 133 -12.67 1.09 -0.24
C CYS A 133 -13.45 0.07 0.61
N ARG A 134 -13.22 -1.22 0.34
CA ARG A 134 -14.00 -2.32 0.94
C ARG A 134 -13.77 -2.48 2.44
N PHE A 135 -12.56 -2.20 2.91
CA PHE A 135 -12.19 -2.30 4.32
C PHE A 135 -12.06 -0.94 5.01
N ALA A 136 -12.51 0.13 4.34
CA ALA A 136 -12.46 1.50 4.84
C ALA A 136 -11.06 1.91 5.34
N VAL A 137 -10.01 1.53 4.61
CA VAL A 137 -8.63 1.87 4.95
C VAL A 137 -8.37 3.33 4.57
N PRO A 138 -8.04 4.21 5.52
CA PRO A 138 -7.71 5.61 5.23
C PRO A 138 -6.48 5.74 4.33
N THR A 139 -6.49 6.74 3.45
CA THR A 139 -5.43 6.95 2.46
C THR A 139 -4.10 7.37 3.09
N GLY A 140 -4.15 8.06 4.23
CA GLY A 140 -2.98 8.57 4.94
C GLY A 140 -1.97 7.50 5.36
N TYR A 141 -2.40 6.26 5.59
CA TYR A 141 -1.44 5.18 5.87
C TYR A 141 -0.58 4.82 4.66
N ALA A 142 -1.16 4.85 3.46
CA ALA A 142 -0.41 4.60 2.22
C ALA A 142 0.51 5.78 1.90
N GLU A 143 0.05 7.02 2.11
CA GLU A 143 0.86 8.23 1.98
C GLU A 143 2.08 8.20 2.90
N GLN A 144 1.87 7.91 4.20
CA GLN A 144 2.94 7.83 5.19
C GLN A 144 3.99 6.75 4.85
N LEU A 145 3.56 5.61 4.29
CA LEU A 145 4.48 4.57 3.84
C LEU A 145 5.35 5.08 2.68
N ILE A 146 4.74 5.72 1.68
CA ILE A 146 5.46 6.29 0.53
C ILE A 146 6.39 7.42 0.99
N ASP A 147 5.95 8.29 1.90
CA ASP A 147 6.75 9.38 2.48
C ASP A 147 7.94 8.84 3.31
N GLY A 148 7.74 7.72 4.02
CA GLY A 148 8.79 7.02 4.74
C GLY A 148 9.90 6.58 3.79
N VAL A 149 9.51 5.87 2.72
CA VAL A 149 10.42 5.36 1.70
C VAL A 149 11.10 6.51 0.92
N ALA A 150 10.37 7.58 0.60
CA ALA A 150 10.90 8.75 -0.10
C ALA A 150 12.02 9.45 0.69
N ARG A 151 11.90 9.54 2.02
CA ARG A 151 12.92 10.16 2.89
C ARG A 151 14.23 9.40 2.92
N ASP A 152 14.22 8.09 2.67
CA ASP A 152 15.45 7.31 2.60
C ASP A 152 16.26 7.62 1.32
N LEU A 153 15.63 8.18 0.28
CA LEU A 153 16.29 8.65 -0.95
C LEU A 153 17.00 10.01 -0.81
N GLU A 154 16.83 10.70 0.32
CA GLU A 154 17.40 12.05 0.57
C GLU A 154 18.65 12.02 1.47
N LYS A 155 19.09 10.82 1.88
CA LYS A 155 20.28 10.61 2.71
C LYS A 155 21.52 10.41 1.85
#